data_AF-A0A7J2X977-F1
#
_entry.id   AF-A0A7J2X977-F1
#
_cell.length_a   1.000
_cell.length_b   1.000
_cell.length_c   1.000
_cell.angle_alpha   90.00
_cell.angle_beta   90.00
_cell.angle_gamma   90.00
#
_symmetry.space_group_name_H-M   'P 1'
#
loop_
_entity.id
_entity.type
_entity.pdbx_description
1 polymer ?
#
loop_
_entity_poly.entity_id
_entity_poly.type
_entity_poly.pdbx_seq_one_letter_code
_entity_poly.pdbx_strand_id
1 'polypeptide(L)'
;MWISIVGVTVAFAVIILLIRISRNFGIAIVCGAGTAALFSLEMLSLGEIGSAILDAIISWKTIGLAIIVTLVNIIAYSMKETGLTDKLVKNIRMAFPNGGVLAILPAIFGLMPIPGGARISAPMIEDEGKKLGISNDKMNYLNLWFRHPWPLIFPLTPSIVLAASLSNINLNSLLLVQIPIFIVFILIGYFMLRVFVKKKTNKRSRFNLKETTLILSPILLSLTIFFILNTALKIETYSS
;
A
#
# COMPACT_ATOMS: atom_id res chain seq x y z
N MET A 1 -8.85 -25.54 23.27
CA MET A 1 -9.36 -24.64 22.20
C MET A 1 -9.50 -23.21 22.70
N TRP A 2 -10.06 -23.01 23.90
CA TRP A 2 -10.18 -21.67 24.52
C TRP A 2 -8.83 -20.98 24.79
N ILE A 3 -7.82 -21.72 25.25
CA ILE A 3 -6.48 -21.19 25.53
C ILE A 3 -5.80 -20.65 24.26
N SER A 4 -5.95 -21.33 23.12
CA SER A 4 -5.43 -20.86 21.83
C SER A 4 -6.13 -19.58 21.36
N ILE A 5 -7.45 -19.46 21.56
CA ILE A 5 -8.21 -18.25 21.22
C ILE A 5 -7.76 -17.06 22.09
N VAL A 6 -7.59 -17.29 23.39
CA VAL A 6 -7.03 -16.30 24.31
C VAL A 6 -5.61 -15.93 23.88
N GLY A 7 -4.79 -16.92 23.53
CA GLY A 7 -3.42 -16.73 23.05
C GLY A 7 -3.33 -15.85 21.81
N VAL A 8 -4.20 -16.08 20.81
CA VAL A 8 -4.27 -15.24 19.60
C VAL A 8 -4.69 -13.81 19.97
N THR A 9 -5.66 -13.64 20.86
CA THR A 9 -6.13 -12.32 21.30
C THR A 9 -5.02 -11.56 22.03
N VAL A 10 -4.29 -12.23 22.92
CA VAL A 10 -3.13 -11.67 23.63
C VAL A 10 -2.00 -11.36 22.65
N ALA A 11 -1.73 -12.22 21.68
CA ALA A 11 -0.74 -11.97 20.63
C ALA A 11 -1.07 -10.71 19.82
N PHE A 12 -2.33 -10.52 19.41
CA PHE A 12 -2.77 -9.28 18.75
C PHE A 12 -2.60 -8.05 19.64
N ALA A 13 -2.96 -8.15 20.93
CA ALA A 13 -2.76 -7.05 21.88
C ALA A 13 -1.27 -6.69 22.04
N VAL A 14 -0.39 -7.69 22.15
CA VAL A 14 1.07 -7.52 22.21
C VAL A 14 1.59 -6.84 20.95
N ILE A 15 1.15 -7.26 19.76
CA ILE A 15 1.53 -6.62 18.49
C ILE A 15 1.14 -5.13 18.50
N ILE A 16 -0.10 -4.81 18.88
CA ILE A 16 -0.61 -3.43 18.90
C ILE A 16 0.18 -2.58 19.91
N LEU A 17 0.42 -3.11 21.11
CA LEU A 17 1.19 -2.42 22.16
C LEU A 17 2.63 -2.17 21.73
N LEU A 18 3.30 -3.17 21.16
CA LEU A 18 4.68 -3.05 20.71
C LEU A 18 4.82 -2.12 19.51
N ILE A 19 3.90 -2.13 18.53
CA ILE A 19 3.91 -1.15 17.44
C ILE A 19 3.84 0.28 17.99
N ARG A 20 3.05 0.49 19.06
CA ARG A 20 2.93 1.80 19.72
C ARG A 20 4.20 2.22 20.46
N ILE A 21 4.98 1.26 20.99
CA ILE A 21 6.17 1.50 21.81
C ILE A 21 7.46 1.49 20.96
N SER A 22 7.76 0.39 20.28
CA SER A 22 9.07 0.11 19.68
C SER A 22 9.24 0.67 18.27
N ARG A 23 8.17 1.14 17.62
CA ARG A 23 8.08 1.62 16.22
C ARG A 23 8.62 0.65 15.15
N ASN A 24 9.11 -0.53 15.54
CA ASN A 24 9.62 -1.55 14.64
C ASN A 24 8.56 -2.65 14.48
N PHE A 25 7.89 -2.64 13.33
CA PHE A 25 6.85 -3.61 12.99
C PHE A 25 7.35 -5.05 13.01
N GLY A 26 8.60 -5.29 12.61
CA GLY A 26 9.19 -6.64 12.59
C GLY A 26 9.28 -7.24 13.99
N ILE A 27 9.81 -6.47 14.95
CA ILE A 27 9.93 -6.92 16.35
C ILE A 27 8.54 -7.18 16.94
N ALA A 28 7.57 -6.30 16.69
CA ALA A 28 6.22 -6.47 17.19
C ALA A 28 5.56 -7.77 16.68
N ILE A 29 5.71 -8.07 15.39
CA ILE A 29 5.18 -9.30 14.78
C ILE A 29 5.88 -10.55 15.34
N VAL A 30 7.21 -10.53 15.49
CA VAL A 30 7.96 -11.66 16.06
C VAL A 30 7.55 -11.93 17.50
N CYS A 31 7.41 -10.89 18.34
CA CYS A 31 6.91 -11.04 19.70
C CYS A 31 5.46 -11.55 19.76
N GLY A 32 4.60 -11.07 18.85
CA GLY A 32 3.25 -11.58 18.69
C GLY A 32 3.22 -13.07 18.31
N ALA A 33 4.03 -13.47 17.33
CA ALA A 33 4.18 -14.87 16.93
C ALA A 33 4.70 -15.74 18.07
N GLY A 34 5.70 -15.26 18.83
CA GLY A 34 6.19 -15.94 20.03
C GLY A 34 5.11 -16.08 21.10
N THR A 35 4.29 -15.04 21.31
CA THR A 35 3.13 -15.11 22.23
C THR A 35 2.13 -16.16 21.76
N ALA A 36 1.78 -16.18 20.48
CA ALA A 36 0.87 -17.20 19.94
C ALA A 36 1.45 -18.63 20.08
N ALA A 37 2.76 -18.79 19.86
CA ALA A 37 3.46 -20.07 20.03
C ALA A 37 3.43 -20.55 21.49
N LEU A 38 3.67 -19.66 22.46
CA LEU A 38 3.62 -19.99 23.90
C LEU A 38 2.25 -20.52 24.32
N PHE A 39 1.17 -19.88 23.86
CA PHE A 39 -0.20 -20.32 24.16
C PHE A 39 -0.63 -21.56 23.35
N SER A 40 0.16 -21.98 22.35
CA SER A 40 -0.10 -23.18 21.56
C SER A 40 0.60 -24.43 22.12
N LEU A 41 1.49 -24.28 23.12
CA LEU A 41 2.23 -25.39 23.76
C LEU A 41 1.33 -26.44 24.43
N GLU A 42 0.08 -26.10 24.76
CA GLU A 42 -0.89 -27.06 25.30
C GLU A 42 -1.31 -28.11 24.25
N MET A 43 -1.31 -27.72 22.96
CA MET A 43 -1.74 -28.58 21.85
C MET A 43 -0.61 -29.07 20.96
N LEU A 44 0.49 -28.30 20.89
CA LEU A 44 1.62 -28.55 20.01
C LEU A 44 2.89 -28.69 20.84
N SER A 45 3.68 -29.71 20.53
CA SER A 45 5.03 -29.87 21.06
C SER A 45 5.97 -28.79 20.54
N LEU A 46 7.07 -28.56 21.25
CA LEU A 46 8.16 -27.66 20.82
C LEU A 46 8.71 -28.03 19.43
N GLY A 47 8.72 -29.33 19.10
CA GLY A 47 9.12 -29.82 17.79
C GLY A 47 8.16 -29.39 16.68
N GLU A 48 6.85 -29.50 16.91
CA GLU A 48 5.81 -29.09 15.94
C GLU A 48 5.76 -27.57 15.74
N ILE A 49 6.00 -26.79 16.80
CA ILE A 49 6.14 -25.33 16.69
C ILE A 49 7.40 -25.00 15.87
N GLY A 50 8.51 -25.69 16.13
CA GLY A 50 9.76 -25.51 15.38
C GLY A 50 9.59 -25.84 13.89
N SER A 51 8.92 -26.95 13.57
CA SER A 51 8.61 -27.30 12.18
C SER A 51 7.68 -26.28 11.54
N ALA A 52 6.63 -25.83 12.22
CA ALA A 52 5.72 -24.81 11.70
C ALA A 52 6.43 -23.48 11.39
N ILE A 53 7.39 -23.07 12.22
CA ILE A 53 8.22 -21.87 11.95
C ILE A 53 9.10 -22.08 10.72
N LEU A 54 9.77 -23.24 10.62
CA LEU A 54 10.61 -23.56 9.47
C LEU A 54 9.79 -23.64 8.17
N ASP A 55 8.64 -24.29 8.21
CA ASP A 55 7.71 -24.40 7.09
C ASP A 55 7.23 -23.00 6.67
N ALA A 56 6.91 -22.13 7.62
CA ALA A 56 6.51 -20.75 7.33
C ALA A 56 7.64 -19.96 6.63
N ILE A 57 8.89 -20.09 7.08
CA ILE A 57 10.06 -19.40 6.52
C ILE A 57 10.42 -19.94 5.13
N ILE A 58 10.44 -21.25 4.96
CA ILE A 58 10.89 -21.93 3.73
C ILE A 58 9.76 -22.05 2.70
N SER A 59 8.50 -21.76 3.09
CA SER A 59 7.39 -21.78 2.14
C SER A 59 7.64 -20.87 0.94
N TRP A 60 7.34 -21.39 -0.25
CA TRP A 60 7.39 -20.62 -1.50
C TRP A 60 6.52 -19.36 -1.46
N LYS A 61 5.45 -19.38 -0.66
CA LYS A 61 4.58 -18.23 -0.42
C LYS A 61 5.32 -17.09 0.29
N THR A 62 6.00 -17.39 1.40
CA THR A 62 6.76 -16.39 2.17
C THR A 62 7.96 -15.89 1.36
N ILE A 63 8.71 -16.79 0.72
CA ILE A 63 9.87 -16.42 -0.10
C ILE A 63 9.44 -15.58 -1.30
N GLY A 64 8.40 -16.01 -2.02
CA GLY A 64 7.85 -15.29 -3.17
C GLY A 64 7.38 -13.89 -2.79
N LEU A 65 6.65 -13.77 -1.67
CA LEU A 65 6.22 -12.47 -1.17
C LEU A 65 7.40 -11.58 -0.77
N ALA A 66 8.40 -12.12 -0.08
CA ALA A 66 9.59 -11.38 0.32
C ALA A 66 10.37 -10.85 -0.90
N ILE A 67 10.54 -11.68 -1.94
CA ILE A 67 11.18 -11.30 -3.21
C ILE A 67 10.38 -10.19 -3.89
N ILE A 68 9.07 -10.37 -4.06
CA ILE A 68 8.18 -9.40 -4.70
C ILE A 68 8.25 -8.03 -3.99
N VAL A 69 8.08 -8.02 -2.66
CA VAL A 69 8.10 -6.78 -1.87
C VAL A 69 9.46 -6.10 -1.96
N THR A 70 10.55 -6.88 -1.95
CA THR A 70 11.91 -6.35 -2.10
C THR A 70 12.12 -5.74 -3.49
N LEU A 71 11.77 -6.43 -4.56
CA LEU A 71 11.92 -5.94 -5.94
C LEU A 71 11.12 -4.67 -6.19
N VAL A 72 9.87 -4.62 -5.71
CA VAL A 72 9.01 -3.43 -5.84
C VAL A 72 9.61 -2.25 -5.09
N ASN A 73 10.13 -2.47 -3.87
CA ASN A 73 10.81 -1.43 -3.11
C ASN A 73 12.08 -0.93 -3.81
N ILE A 74 12.87 -1.82 -4.42
CA ILE A 74 14.04 -1.44 -5.23
C ILE A 74 13.59 -0.54 -6.39
N ILE A 75 12.57 -0.94 -7.16
CA ILE A 75 12.05 -0.12 -8.27
C ILE A 75 11.58 1.25 -7.77
N ALA A 76 10.79 1.29 -6.70
CA ALA A 76 10.29 2.53 -6.12
C ALA A 76 11.43 3.46 -5.64
N TYR A 77 12.45 2.89 -5.00
CA TYR A 77 13.63 3.62 -4.56
C TYR A 77 14.44 4.14 -5.75
N SER A 78 14.68 3.30 -6.77
CA SER A 78 15.38 3.71 -7.99
C SER A 78 14.66 4.85 -8.72
N MET A 79 13.33 4.83 -8.82
CA MET A 79 12.55 5.94 -9.41
C MET A 79 12.75 7.26 -8.66
N LYS A 80 12.87 7.18 -7.33
CA LYS A 80 13.12 8.35 -6.48
C LYS A 80 14.54 8.89 -6.69
N GLU A 81 15.56 8.03 -6.60
CA GLU A 81 16.97 8.43 -6.73
C GLU A 81 17.31 8.99 -8.12
N THR A 82 16.65 8.49 -9.17
CA THR A 82 16.85 8.96 -10.54
C THR A 82 16.06 10.23 -10.88
N GLY A 83 15.29 10.78 -9.93
CA GLY A 83 14.43 11.95 -10.14
C GLY A 83 13.25 11.71 -11.09
N LEU A 84 12.97 10.45 -11.45
CA LEU A 84 11.83 10.07 -12.30
C LEU A 84 10.50 10.44 -11.62
N THR A 85 10.42 10.31 -10.29
CA THR A 85 9.24 10.72 -9.50
C THR A 85 8.96 12.23 -9.63
N ASP A 86 10.00 13.08 -9.60
CA ASP A 86 9.83 14.52 -9.74
C ASP A 86 9.41 14.93 -11.16
N LYS A 87 9.98 14.24 -12.16
CA LYS A 87 9.54 14.39 -13.57
C LYS A 87 8.08 13.98 -13.74
N LEU A 88 7.64 12.89 -13.10
CA LEU A 88 6.24 12.44 -13.11
C LEU A 88 5.32 13.53 -12.55
N VAL A 89 5.66 14.06 -11.37
CA VAL A 89 4.92 15.14 -10.71
C VAL A 89 4.81 16.36 -11.61
N LYS A 90 5.91 16.79 -12.23
CA LYS A 90 5.94 17.94 -13.14
C LYS A 90 5.02 17.72 -14.34
N ASN A 91 5.08 16.56 -14.98
CA ASN A 91 4.26 16.25 -16.15
C ASN A 91 2.77 16.16 -15.82
N ILE A 92 2.43 15.66 -14.65
CA ILE A 92 1.05 15.56 -14.18
C ILE A 92 0.47 16.92 -13.79
N ARG A 93 1.25 17.80 -13.19
CA ARG A 93 0.83 19.19 -12.95
C ARG A 93 0.41 19.90 -14.23
N MET A 94 1.04 19.57 -15.36
CA MET A 94 0.69 20.13 -16.67
C MET A 94 -0.61 19.55 -17.25
N ALA A 95 -0.95 18.31 -16.88
CA ALA A 95 -2.09 17.56 -17.41
C ALA A 95 -3.42 17.86 -16.70
N PHE A 96 -3.36 18.15 -15.40
CA PHE A 96 -4.54 18.23 -14.54
C PHE A 96 -4.76 19.64 -13.98
N PRO A 97 -5.35 20.56 -14.76
CA PRO A 97 -5.75 21.88 -14.26
C PRO A 97 -6.89 21.80 -13.24
N ASN A 98 -7.27 22.94 -12.66
CA ASN A 98 -8.44 23.09 -11.79
C ASN A 98 -8.41 22.23 -10.51
N GLY A 99 -7.27 22.13 -9.84
CA GLY A 99 -7.15 21.40 -8.57
C GLY A 99 -7.02 19.89 -8.69
N GLY A 100 -6.99 19.32 -9.91
CA GLY A 100 -6.73 17.88 -10.10
C GLY A 100 -5.36 17.43 -9.54
N VAL A 101 -4.38 18.33 -9.51
CA VAL A 101 -3.08 18.13 -8.84
C VAL A 101 -3.23 17.76 -7.36
N LEU A 102 -4.23 18.32 -6.67
CA LEU A 102 -4.49 18.06 -5.25
C LEU A 102 -4.97 16.63 -4.98
N ALA A 103 -5.44 15.93 -6.01
CA ALA A 103 -5.87 14.54 -5.93
C ALA A 103 -4.79 13.58 -6.46
N ILE A 104 -4.20 13.90 -7.61
CA ILE A 104 -3.37 12.95 -8.34
C ILE A 104 -1.97 12.85 -7.75
N LEU A 105 -1.38 13.94 -7.24
CA LEU A 105 -0.09 13.84 -6.60
C LEU A 105 -0.16 12.97 -5.34
N PRO A 106 -1.08 13.19 -4.38
CA PRO A 106 -1.19 12.28 -3.24
C PRO A 106 -1.50 10.83 -3.65
N ALA A 107 -2.30 10.61 -4.70
CA ALA A 107 -2.55 9.28 -5.24
C ALA A 107 -1.25 8.60 -5.71
N ILE A 108 -0.39 9.29 -6.45
CA ILE A 108 0.88 8.71 -6.90
C ILE A 108 1.81 8.42 -5.74
N PHE A 109 1.89 9.32 -4.75
CA PHE A 109 2.66 9.05 -3.54
C PHE A 109 2.07 7.94 -2.68
N GLY A 110 0.76 7.66 -2.81
CA GLY A 110 0.11 6.51 -2.18
C GLY A 110 0.40 5.18 -2.85
N LEU A 111 0.76 5.18 -4.15
CA LEU A 111 1.23 3.99 -4.86
C LEU A 111 2.66 3.61 -4.49
N MET A 112 3.48 4.60 -4.10
CA MET A 112 4.88 4.36 -3.79
C MET A 112 5.03 3.87 -2.34
N PRO A 113 5.70 2.72 -2.10
CA PRO A 113 5.97 2.20 -0.76
C PRO A 113 7.12 2.98 -0.09
N ILE A 114 6.99 4.30 0.01
CA ILE A 114 8.02 5.16 0.60
C ILE A 114 7.58 5.57 2.01
N PRO A 115 8.36 5.25 3.06
CA PRO A 115 8.09 5.75 4.41
C PRO A 115 8.13 7.27 4.42
N GLY A 116 7.14 7.91 5.04
CA GLY A 116 7.05 9.38 5.09
C GLY A 116 6.30 10.04 3.92
N GLY A 117 5.59 9.28 3.10
CA GLY A 117 4.83 9.79 1.95
C GLY A 117 3.97 11.04 2.22
N ALA A 118 3.34 11.15 3.41
CA ALA A 118 2.54 12.34 3.77
C ALA A 118 3.40 13.62 3.91
N ARG A 119 4.60 13.50 4.47
CA ARG A 119 5.52 14.64 4.63
C ARG A 119 6.12 15.08 3.30
N ILE A 120 6.27 14.14 2.35
CA ILE A 120 6.79 14.42 1.01
C ILE A 120 5.69 14.95 0.08
N SER A 121 4.48 14.41 0.15
CA SER A 121 3.36 14.80 -0.71
C SER A 121 2.68 16.11 -0.29
N ALA A 122 2.70 16.45 1.00
CA ALA A 122 2.12 17.69 1.52
C ALA A 122 2.70 18.96 0.86
N PRO A 123 4.03 19.20 0.85
CA PRO A 123 4.59 20.40 0.20
C PRO A 123 4.34 20.41 -1.32
N MET A 124 4.13 19.25 -1.94
CA MET A 124 3.86 19.20 -3.38
C MET A 124 2.48 19.75 -3.75
N ILE A 125 1.45 19.57 -2.92
CA ILE A 125 0.13 20.12 -3.23
C ILE A 125 -0.06 21.56 -2.71
N GLU A 126 0.82 22.03 -1.82
CA GLU A 126 0.69 23.29 -1.10
C GLU A 126 0.66 24.51 -2.04
N ASP A 127 1.59 24.59 -2.98
CA ASP A 127 1.64 25.70 -3.96
C ASP A 127 0.36 25.81 -4.78
N GLU A 128 -0.22 24.67 -5.17
CA GLU A 128 -1.43 24.65 -5.98
C GLU A 128 -2.67 24.97 -5.13
N GLY A 129 -2.74 24.44 -3.91
CA GLY A 129 -3.84 24.71 -3.00
C GLY A 129 -3.88 26.17 -2.55
N LYS A 130 -2.73 26.80 -2.30
CA LYS A 130 -2.63 28.25 -2.03
C LYS A 130 -3.13 29.09 -3.20
N LYS A 131 -2.73 28.77 -4.45
CA LYS A 131 -3.25 29.45 -5.66
C LYS A 131 -4.76 29.33 -5.80
N LEU A 132 -5.32 28.20 -5.38
CA LEU A 132 -6.76 27.94 -5.40
C LEU A 132 -7.50 28.51 -4.18
N GLY A 133 -6.80 29.08 -3.20
CA GLY A 133 -7.38 29.65 -1.98
C GLY A 133 -7.95 28.60 -1.02
N ILE A 134 -7.37 27.40 -1.00
CA ILE A 134 -7.81 26.29 -0.15
C ILE A 134 -7.08 26.37 1.19
N SER A 135 -7.81 26.20 2.29
CA SER A 135 -7.23 26.18 3.64
C SER A 135 -6.34 24.94 3.86
N ASN A 136 -5.36 25.05 4.76
CA ASN A 136 -4.44 23.97 5.08
C ASN A 136 -5.16 22.68 5.52
N ASP A 137 -6.24 22.80 6.29
CA ASP A 137 -7.01 21.64 6.76
C ASP A 137 -7.62 20.84 5.60
N LYS A 138 -8.16 21.54 4.59
CA LYS A 138 -8.73 20.91 3.40
C LYS A 138 -7.64 20.30 2.51
N MET A 139 -6.47 20.94 2.41
CA MET A 139 -5.33 20.35 1.71
C MET A 139 -4.85 19.08 2.40
N ASN A 140 -4.76 19.09 3.74
CA ASN A 140 -4.37 17.92 4.52
C ASN A 140 -5.39 16.79 4.36
N TYR A 141 -6.70 17.10 4.37
CA TYR A 141 -7.75 16.14 4.06
C TYR A 141 -7.55 15.50 2.68
N LEU A 142 -7.38 16.29 1.62
CA LEU A 142 -7.22 15.77 0.27
C LEU A 142 -5.94 14.93 0.14
N ASN A 143 -4.84 15.38 0.77
CA ASN A 143 -3.58 14.64 0.81
C ASN A 143 -3.75 13.27 1.46
N LEU A 144 -4.41 13.22 2.62
CA LEU A 144 -4.68 11.97 3.32
C LEU A 144 -5.63 11.10 2.50
N TRP A 145 -6.76 11.64 2.06
CA TRP A 145 -7.79 10.88 1.35
C TRP A 145 -7.22 10.19 0.12
N PHE A 146 -6.65 10.95 -0.81
CA PHE A 146 -6.19 10.41 -2.09
C PHE A 146 -4.95 9.52 -1.98
N ARG A 147 -4.26 9.46 -0.83
CA ARG A 147 -3.16 8.53 -0.59
C ARG A 147 -3.61 7.11 -0.21
N HIS A 148 -4.83 6.93 0.27
CA HIS A 148 -5.36 5.66 0.79
C HIS A 148 -6.25 4.80 -0.14
N PRO A 149 -6.59 5.16 -1.40
CA PRO A 149 -7.33 4.24 -2.28
C PRO A 149 -6.52 2.98 -2.62
N TRP A 150 -5.20 3.13 -2.84
CA TRP A 150 -4.37 2.05 -3.39
C TRP A 150 -4.20 0.84 -2.47
N PRO A 151 -4.00 0.99 -1.15
CA PRO A 151 -4.00 -0.15 -0.23
C PRO A 151 -5.19 -1.11 -0.34
N LEU A 152 -6.33 -0.68 -0.90
CA LEU A 152 -7.52 -1.51 -1.11
C LEU A 152 -7.40 -2.47 -2.29
N ILE A 153 -6.71 -2.08 -3.37
CA ILE A 153 -6.70 -2.81 -4.65
C ILE A 153 -5.30 -3.10 -5.17
N PHE A 154 -4.27 -2.57 -4.52
CA PHE A 154 -2.90 -2.75 -4.97
C PHE A 154 -2.32 -4.01 -4.34
N PRO A 155 -2.09 -5.07 -5.15
CA PRO A 155 -1.74 -6.41 -4.64
C PRO A 155 -0.38 -6.46 -3.93
N LEU A 156 0.44 -5.42 -4.12
CA LEU A 156 1.73 -5.26 -3.49
C LEU A 156 1.67 -4.70 -2.07
N THR A 157 0.47 -4.37 -1.59
CA THR A 157 0.29 -3.87 -0.22
C THR A 157 0.32 -5.05 0.75
N PRO A 158 1.22 -5.08 1.77
CA PRO A 158 1.31 -6.19 2.70
C PRO A 158 -0.01 -6.51 3.42
N SER A 159 -0.84 -5.49 3.67
CA SER A 159 -2.13 -5.66 4.37
C SER A 159 -3.11 -6.56 3.62
N ILE A 160 -3.23 -6.41 2.29
CA ILE A 160 -4.21 -7.20 1.52
C ILE A 160 -3.72 -8.63 1.28
N VAL A 161 -2.41 -8.80 1.10
CA VAL A 161 -1.78 -10.13 1.01
C VAL A 161 -1.95 -10.89 2.33
N LEU A 162 -1.71 -10.23 3.46
CA LEU A 162 -1.90 -10.83 4.78
C LEU A 162 -3.37 -11.19 5.01
N ALA A 163 -4.31 -10.30 4.66
CA ALA A 163 -5.74 -10.56 4.77
C ALA A 163 -6.17 -11.79 3.93
N ALA A 164 -5.70 -11.90 2.69
CA ALA A 164 -5.95 -13.06 1.83
C ALA A 164 -5.40 -14.35 2.46
N SER A 165 -4.16 -14.30 2.97
CA SER A 165 -3.52 -15.45 3.61
C SER A 165 -4.22 -15.91 4.88
N LEU A 166 -4.64 -14.98 5.75
CA LEU A 166 -5.30 -15.30 7.01
C LEU A 166 -6.74 -15.79 6.82
N SER A 167 -7.44 -15.25 5.82
CA SER A 167 -8.83 -15.61 5.52
C SER A 167 -8.93 -16.87 4.66
N ASN A 168 -7.80 -17.40 4.18
CA ASN A 168 -7.74 -18.48 3.22
C ASN A 168 -8.53 -18.19 1.92
N ILE A 169 -8.59 -16.91 1.53
CA ILE A 169 -9.27 -16.43 0.33
C ILE A 169 -8.24 -16.15 -0.75
N ASN A 170 -8.53 -16.53 -2.00
CA ASN A 170 -7.68 -16.20 -3.13
C ASN A 170 -7.50 -14.67 -3.24
N LEU A 171 -6.25 -14.23 -3.43
CA LEU A 171 -5.91 -12.80 -3.47
C LEU A 171 -6.68 -12.07 -4.58
N ASN A 172 -6.84 -12.66 -5.76
CA ASN A 172 -7.58 -12.03 -6.87
C ASN A 172 -9.05 -11.85 -6.54
N SER A 173 -9.67 -12.87 -5.92
CA SER A 173 -11.06 -12.76 -5.46
C SER A 173 -11.22 -11.63 -4.44
N LEU A 174 -10.28 -11.52 -3.50
CA LEU A 174 -10.29 -10.43 -2.51
C LEU A 174 -10.13 -9.06 -3.17
N LEU A 175 -9.22 -8.92 -4.14
CA LEU A 175 -9.03 -7.68 -4.89
C LEU A 175 -10.27 -7.27 -5.67
N LEU A 176 -10.95 -8.22 -6.33
CA LEU A 176 -12.17 -7.96 -7.08
C LEU A 176 -13.30 -7.44 -6.18
N VAL A 177 -13.44 -8.00 -4.97
CA VAL A 177 -14.43 -7.56 -3.98
C VAL A 177 -14.13 -6.14 -3.47
N GLN A 178 -12.88 -5.71 -3.49
CA GLN A 178 -12.48 -4.36 -3.05
C GLN A 178 -12.70 -3.29 -4.14
N ILE A 179 -12.91 -3.66 -5.40
CA ILE A 179 -13.10 -2.71 -6.50
C ILE A 179 -14.31 -1.78 -6.27
N PRO A 180 -15.51 -2.26 -5.89
CA PRO A 180 -16.64 -1.38 -5.59
C PRO A 180 -16.32 -0.36 -4.48
N ILE A 181 -15.63 -0.79 -3.43
CA ILE A 181 -15.23 0.08 -2.31
C ILE A 181 -14.23 1.12 -2.79
N PHE A 182 -13.26 0.73 -3.61
CA PHE A 182 -12.32 1.65 -4.24
C PHE A 182 -13.03 2.69 -5.11
N ILE A 183 -14.00 2.30 -5.93
CA ILE A 183 -14.78 3.21 -6.77
C ILE A 183 -15.52 4.23 -5.90
N VAL A 184 -16.24 3.78 -4.86
CA VAL A 184 -16.95 4.67 -3.93
C VAL A 184 -15.98 5.63 -3.25
N PHE A 185 -14.83 5.13 -2.81
CA PHE A 185 -13.80 5.94 -2.16
C PHE A 185 -13.26 7.06 -3.08
N ILE A 186 -13.02 6.75 -4.35
CA ILE A 186 -12.60 7.73 -5.37
C ILE A 186 -13.72 8.73 -5.66
N LEU A 187 -14.97 8.28 -5.77
CA LEU A 187 -16.13 9.16 -6.01
C LEU A 187 -16.34 10.16 -4.87
N ILE A 188 -16.24 9.73 -3.61
CA ILE A 188 -16.31 10.61 -2.44
C ILE A 188 -15.17 11.63 -2.47
N GLY A 189 -13.94 11.18 -2.75
CA GLY A 189 -12.78 12.06 -2.87
C GLY A 189 -12.96 13.11 -3.97
N TYR A 190 -13.45 12.69 -5.13
CA TYR A 190 -13.76 13.59 -6.24
C TYR A 190 -14.85 14.61 -5.88
N PHE A 191 -15.92 14.18 -5.22
CA PHE A 191 -16.98 15.06 -4.75
C PHE A 191 -16.43 16.10 -3.76
N MET A 192 -15.65 15.68 -2.76
CA MET A 192 -15.01 16.59 -1.80
C MET A 192 -14.05 17.56 -2.48
N LEU A 193 -13.26 17.10 -3.46
CA LEU A 193 -12.40 17.97 -4.25
C LEU A 193 -13.21 19.08 -4.94
N ARG A 194 -14.36 18.75 -5.53
CA ARG A 194 -15.25 19.72 -6.18
C ARG A 194 -15.89 20.69 -5.19
N VAL A 195 -16.20 20.26 -3.97
CA VAL A 195 -16.72 21.13 -2.90
C VAL A 195 -15.65 22.12 -2.43
N PHE A 196 -14.37 21.70 -2.35
CA PHE A 196 -13.28 22.53 -1.86
C PHE A 196 -12.69 23.46 -2.93
N VAL A 197 -12.64 23.01 -4.17
CA VAL A 197 -12.10 23.77 -5.30
C VAL A 197 -13.22 24.54 -6.00
N LYS A 198 -13.44 25.78 -5.56
CA LYS A 198 -14.46 26.68 -6.16
C LYS A 198 -13.92 27.49 -7.35
N LYS A 199 -12.61 27.72 -7.40
CA LYS A 199 -11.94 28.48 -8.47
C LYS A 199 -11.48 27.54 -9.58
N LYS A 200 -11.80 27.90 -10.83
CA LYS A 200 -11.23 27.25 -12.02
C LYS A 200 -9.94 27.96 -12.44
N THR A 201 -8.91 27.21 -12.76
CA THR A 201 -7.66 27.69 -13.36
C THR A 201 -7.66 27.35 -14.84
N ASN A 202 -7.48 28.37 -15.69
CA ASN A 202 -7.68 28.26 -17.14
C ASN A 202 -6.45 27.80 -17.93
N LYS A 203 -5.43 27.21 -17.29
CA LYS A 203 -4.21 26.75 -17.98
C LYS A 203 -4.30 25.28 -18.34
N ARG A 204 -4.70 24.97 -19.57
CA ARG A 204 -4.37 23.68 -20.22
C ARG A 204 -2.99 23.81 -20.85
N SER A 205 -2.02 23.04 -20.37
CA SER A 205 -0.75 22.81 -21.07
C SER A 205 -0.86 21.53 -21.93
N ARG A 206 -0.03 21.40 -22.96
CA ARG A 206 0.06 20.15 -23.74
C ARG A 206 0.61 19.04 -22.85
N PHE A 207 -0.24 18.07 -22.53
CA PHE A 207 0.16 16.84 -21.87
C PHE A 207 1.02 16.00 -22.81
N ASN A 208 2.24 15.67 -22.41
CA ASN A 208 3.11 14.77 -23.16
C ASN A 208 2.83 13.32 -22.76
N LEU A 209 1.92 12.66 -23.50
CA LEU A 209 1.50 11.28 -23.23
C LEU A 209 2.68 10.31 -23.29
N LYS A 210 3.59 10.46 -24.26
CA LYS A 210 4.75 9.57 -24.47
C LYS A 210 5.74 9.64 -23.30
N GLU A 211 5.95 10.84 -22.77
CA GLU A 211 6.84 11.03 -21.62
C GLU A 211 6.20 10.50 -20.33
N THR A 212 4.89 10.68 -20.17
CA THR A 212 4.16 10.18 -18.99
C THR A 212 4.10 8.66 -18.96
N THR A 213 3.84 8.00 -20.10
CA THR A 213 3.87 6.52 -20.17
C THR A 213 5.27 5.97 -19.93
N LEU A 214 6.33 6.64 -20.40
CA LEU A 214 7.71 6.26 -20.13
C LEU A 214 8.05 6.36 -18.63
N ILE A 215 7.56 7.41 -17.94
CA ILE A 215 7.80 7.61 -16.51
C ILE A 215 6.97 6.65 -15.65
N LEU A 216 5.78 6.24 -16.11
CA LEU A 216 4.95 5.21 -15.46
C LEU A 216 5.44 3.78 -15.75
N SER A 217 6.31 3.59 -16.75
CA SER A 217 6.79 2.26 -17.15
C SER A 217 7.39 1.42 -16.02
N PRO A 218 8.16 1.96 -15.04
CA PRO A 218 8.69 1.15 -13.94
C PRO A 218 7.60 0.68 -12.97
N ILE A 219 6.52 1.47 -12.80
CA ILE A 219 5.35 1.07 -11.98
C ILE A 219 4.55 -0.02 -12.70
N LEU A 220 4.35 0.12 -14.01
CA LEU A 220 3.70 -0.91 -14.81
C LEU A 220 4.55 -2.20 -14.86
N LEU A 221 5.87 -2.06 -14.92
CA LEU A 221 6.82 -3.17 -14.85
C LEU A 221 6.73 -3.88 -13.49
N SER A 222 6.66 -3.15 -12.38
CA SER A 222 6.55 -3.76 -11.05
C SER A 222 5.23 -4.54 -10.88
N LEU A 223 4.12 -4.02 -11.41
CA LEU A 223 2.85 -4.74 -11.50
C LEU A 223 2.95 -5.99 -12.38
N THR A 224 3.64 -5.89 -13.52
CA THR A 224 3.82 -7.01 -14.44
C THR A 224 4.66 -8.11 -13.80
N ILE A 225 5.78 -7.75 -13.16
CA ILE A 225 6.62 -8.66 -12.37
C ILE A 225 5.78 -9.32 -11.28
N PHE A 226 4.95 -8.56 -10.57
CA PHE A 226 4.05 -9.10 -9.56
C PHE A 226 3.15 -10.19 -10.13
N PHE A 227 2.37 -9.89 -11.17
CA PHE A 227 1.42 -10.86 -11.72
C PHE A 227 2.12 -12.07 -12.34
N ILE A 228 3.25 -11.88 -13.02
CA ILE A 228 4.05 -12.98 -13.58
C ILE A 228 4.60 -13.86 -12.48
N LEU A 229 5.24 -13.29 -11.45
CA LEU A 229 5.81 -14.07 -10.35
C LEU A 229 4.73 -14.74 -9.51
N ASN A 230 3.61 -14.08 -9.27
CA ASN A 230 2.46 -14.65 -8.57
C ASN A 230 1.90 -15.88 -9.31
N THR A 231 1.81 -15.79 -10.64
CA THR A 231 1.39 -16.91 -11.50
C THR A 231 2.45 -18.01 -11.57
N ALA A 232 3.73 -17.66 -11.75
CA ALA A 232 4.84 -18.59 -11.95
C ALA A 232 5.26 -19.33 -10.66
N LEU A 233 5.28 -18.63 -9.54
CA LEU A 233 5.59 -19.19 -8.22
C LEU A 233 4.39 -19.94 -7.63
N LYS A 234 3.25 -20.00 -8.35
CA LYS A 234 2.02 -20.61 -7.87
C LYS A 234 1.67 -20.16 -6.45
N ILE A 235 1.92 -18.89 -6.14
CA ILE A 235 1.49 -18.28 -4.87
C ILE A 235 -0.06 -18.40 -4.75
N GLU A 236 -0.72 -18.61 -5.90
CA GLU A 236 -2.14 -18.91 -6.05
C GLU A 236 -2.57 -20.39 -6.03
N THR A 237 -1.69 -21.41 -6.02
CA THR A 237 -2.20 -22.79 -5.97
C THR A 237 -2.64 -23.18 -4.56
N TYR A 238 -3.80 -22.66 -4.18
CA TYR A 238 -4.78 -23.38 -3.38
C TYR A 238 -5.56 -24.34 -4.29
N SER A 239 -4.86 -25.29 -4.91
CA SER A 239 -5.49 -26.45 -5.52
C SER A 239 -4.48 -27.58 -5.70
N SER A 240 -4.15 -28.20 -4.56
CA SER A 240 -3.97 -29.66 -4.39
C SER A 240 -3.52 -29.89 -2.96
#